data_AF-A0A434EFN1-F1
#
_entry.id   AF-A0A434EFN1-F1
#
_cell.length_a   1.000
_cell.length_b   1.000
_cell.length_c   1.000
_cell.angle_alpha   90.00
_cell.angle_beta   90.00
_cell.angle_gamma   90.00
#
_symmetry.space_group_name_H-M   'P 1'
#
loop_
_entity.id
_entity.type
_entity.pdbx_description
1 polymer ?
#
loop_
_entity_poly.entity_id
_entity_poly.type
_entity_poly.pdbx_seq_one_letter_code
_entity_poly.pdbx_strand_id
1 'polypeptide(L)' 'MSEQPLMKLSQPQPVSGWNAATSSWLPAVILLLVTIVLWEAAVRIFSISSFIVPAPSEIAKSLVAQWGTLM' A
#
# COMPACT_ATOMS: atom_id res chain seq x y z
N MET A 1 14.33 8.26 57.22
CA MET A 1 14.97 7.55 56.10
C MET A 1 13.86 6.93 55.27
N SER A 2 13.66 7.56 54.12
CA SER A 2 12.85 7.30 52.92
C SER A 2 11.93 6.08 52.86
N GLU A 3 10.65 6.38 52.67
CA GLU A 3 9.56 5.53 52.21
C GLU A 3 9.93 4.91 50.85
N GLN A 4 9.89 3.58 50.75
CA GLN A 4 9.96 2.86 49.46
C GLN A 4 8.53 2.44 49.09
N PRO A 5 7.84 3.15 48.18
CA PRO A 5 6.64 2.62 47.55
C PRO A 5 7.12 1.61 46.50
N LEU A 6 6.87 0.34 46.81
CA LEU A 6 7.08 -0.78 45.92
C LEU A 6 6.37 -0.55 44.58
N MET A 7 7.05 -0.94 43.50
CA MET A 7 6.41 -1.37 42.26
C MET A 7 5.48 -0.36 41.60
N LYS A 8 6.05 0.75 41.15
CA LYS A 8 5.57 1.36 39.90
C LYS A 8 6.03 0.47 38.75
N LEU A 9 5.40 -0.71 38.62
CA LEU A 9 5.48 -1.52 37.40
C LEU A 9 4.84 -0.67 36.32
N SER A 10 5.66 0.13 35.64
CA SER A 10 5.29 0.96 34.51
C SER A 10 4.55 0.08 33.50
N GLN A 11 3.22 0.11 33.55
CA GLN A 11 2.36 -0.49 32.56
C GLN A 11 2.84 0.00 31.20
N PRO A 12 3.13 -0.91 30.24
CA PRO A 12 3.39 -0.48 28.88
C PRO A 12 2.12 0.20 28.40
N GLN A 13 2.18 1.52 28.25
CA GLN A 13 1.12 2.28 27.59
C GLN A 13 1.04 1.73 26.17
N PRO A 14 -0.08 1.10 25.73
CA PRO A 14 -0.26 0.82 24.32
C PRO A 14 -0.52 2.17 23.64
N VAL A 15 0.56 2.88 23.34
CA VAL A 15 0.48 4.11 22.56
C VAL A 15 -0.13 3.74 21.21
N SER A 16 -1.24 4.40 20.93
CA SER A 16 -2.07 4.36 19.72
C SER A 16 -1.22 4.42 18.43
N GLY A 17 -0.62 3.29 18.03
CA GLY A 17 0.27 3.17 16.88
C GLY A 17 -0.43 3.13 15.53
N TRP A 18 -1.76 3.01 15.50
CA TRP A 18 -2.52 2.96 14.24
C TRP A 18 -2.54 4.29 13.48
N ASN A 19 -2.55 5.42 14.19
CA ASN A 19 -2.57 6.75 13.58
C ASN A 19 -1.18 7.21 13.11
N ALA A 20 -0.11 6.75 13.77
CA ALA A 20 1.26 7.06 13.36
C ALA A 20 1.70 6.23 12.14
N ALA A 21 1.30 4.95 12.08
CA ALA A 21 1.65 4.08 10.97
C ALA A 21 0.93 4.46 9.66
N THR A 22 -0.34 4.88 9.73
CA THR A 22 -1.14 5.27 8.55
C THR A 22 -0.61 6.51 7.84
N SER A 23 0.00 7.45 8.56
CA SER A 23 0.59 8.65 7.96
C SER A 23 1.78 8.35 7.03
N SER A 24 2.51 7.26 7.27
CA SER A 24 3.78 6.99 6.56
C SER A 24 3.64 6.27 5.21
N TRP A 25 2.65 5.39 5.04
CA TRP A 25 2.50 4.61 3.79
C TRP A 25 1.43 5.15 2.84
N LEU A 26 0.51 5.97 3.36
CA LEU A 26 -0.57 6.55 2.59
C LEU A 26 -0.07 7.42 1.41
N PRO A 27 0.97 8.28 1.56
CA PRO A 27 1.50 9.04 0.43
C PRO A 27 2.06 8.13 -0.67
N ALA A 28 2.70 7.02 -0.32
CA ALA A 28 3.26 6.07 -1.29
C ALA A 28 2.15 5.34 -2.07
N VAL A 29 1.07 4.96 -1.39
CA VAL A 29 -0.08 4.33 -2.06
C VAL A 29 -0.84 5.32 -2.94
N ILE A 30 -1.01 6.56 -2.50
CA ILE A 30 -1.58 7.62 -3.35
C ILE A 30 -0.72 7.80 -4.60
N LEU A 31 0.60 7.92 -4.44
CA LEU A 31 1.53 8.06 -5.57
C LEU A 31 1.39 6.88 -6.55
N LEU A 32 1.38 5.64 -6.03
CA LEU A 32 1.20 4.44 -6.84
C LEU A 32 -0.11 4.48 -7.65
N LEU A 33 -1.23 4.81 -7.00
CA LEU A 33 -2.53 4.89 -7.67
C LEU A 33 -2.54 5.99 -8.73
N VAL A 34 -1.97 7.16 -8.45
CA VAL A 34 -1.83 8.26 -9.41
C VAL A 34 -0.99 7.81 -10.61
N THR A 35 0.14 7.13 -10.37
CA THR A 35 0.98 6.59 -11.45
C THR A 35 0.24 5.57 -12.30
N ILE A 36 -0.51 4.64 -11.70
CA ILE A 36 -1.33 3.65 -12.42
C ILE A 36 -2.37 4.34 -13.29
N VAL A 37 -3.08 5.33 -12.75
CA VAL A 37 -4.11 6.08 -13.48
C VAL A 37 -3.48 6.86 -14.64
N LEU A 38 -2.36 7.55 -14.40
CA LEU A 38 -1.66 8.30 -15.44
C LEU A 38 -1.14 7.39 -16.55
N TRP A 39 -0.64 6.21 -16.20
CA TRP A 39 -0.17 5.21 -17.16
C TRP A 39 -1.31 4.64 -18.00
N GLU A 40 -2.40 4.21 -17.37
CA GLU A 40 -3.61 3.75 -18.06
C GLU A 40 -4.13 4.83 -19.02
N ALA A 41 -4.18 6.09 -18.56
CA ALA A 41 -4.60 7.22 -19.37
C ALA A 41 -3.65 7.44 -20.56
N ALA A 42 -2.33 7.41 -20.35
CA ALA A 42 -1.36 7.58 -21.41
C ALA A 42 -1.50 6.49 -22.50
N VAL A 43 -1.53 5.22 -22.13
CA VAL A 43 -1.67 4.10 -23.09
C VAL A 43 -2.97 4.22 -23.89
N ARG A 44 -4.07 4.62 -23.25
CA ARG A 44 -5.37 4.80 -23.93
C ARG A 44 -5.43 6.03 -24.82
N ILE A 45 -4.97 7.19 -24.35
CA ILE A 45 -4.99 8.46 -25.10
C ILE A 45 -4.09 8.37 -26.33
N PHE A 46 -2.88 7.82 -26.17
CA PHE A 46 -1.95 7.64 -27.27
C PHE A 46 -2.21 6.38 -28.12
N SER A 47 -3.27 5.62 -27.80
CA SER A 47 -3.63 4.37 -28.49
C SER A 47 -2.44 3.42 -28.68
N ILE A 48 -1.62 3.29 -27.63
CA ILE A 48 -0.43 2.43 -27.66
C ILE A 48 -0.89 0.98 -27.74
N SER A 49 -0.27 0.21 -28.65
CA SER A 49 -0.59 -1.20 -28.81
C SER A 49 -0.35 -1.97 -27.51
N SER A 50 -1.36 -2.74 -27.08
CA SER A 50 -1.31 -3.58 -25.89
C SER A 50 -0.25 -4.68 -25.95
N PHE A 51 0.23 -5.01 -27.16
CA PHE A 51 1.35 -5.92 -27.36
C PHE A 51 2.68 -5.32 -26.92
N ILE A 52 2.85 -3.99 -27.04
CA ILE A 52 4.08 -3.29 -26.66
C ILE A 52 4.03 -2.93 -25.17
N VAL A 53 2.96 -2.27 -24.76
CA VAL A 53 2.72 -1.89 -23.37
C VAL A 53 1.24 -2.10 -23.06
N PRO A 54 0.89 -3.20 -22.38
CA PRO A 54 -0.49 -3.42 -21.95
C PRO A 54 -0.88 -2.40 -20.87
N ALA A 55 -2.15 -2.02 -20.87
CA ALA A 55 -2.71 -1.19 -19.82
C ALA A 55 -2.64 -1.93 -18.47
N PRO A 56 -2.41 -1.24 -17.34
CA PRO A 56 -2.32 -1.88 -16.03
C PRO A 56 -3.56 -2.72 -15.69
N SER A 57 -4.73 -2.31 -16.14
CA SER A 57 -5.96 -3.10 -15.98
C SER A 57 -5.94 -4.45 -16.71
N GLU A 58 -5.30 -4.55 -17.87
CA GLU A 58 -5.16 -5.80 -18.62
C GLU A 58 -4.16 -6.76 -17.98
N ILE A 59 -3.09 -6.21 -17.37
CA ILE A 59 -2.14 -6.99 -16.57
C ILE A 59 -2.88 -7.63 -15.38
N ALA A 60 -3.67 -6.83 -14.65
CA ALA A 60 -4.44 -7.32 -13.51
C ALA A 60 -5.44 -8.42 -13.90
N LYS A 61 -6.14 -8.27 -15.03
CA LYS A 61 -7.05 -9.31 -15.56
C LYS A 61 -6.31 -10.60 -15.86
N SER A 62 -5.15 -10.50 -16.52
CA SER A 62 -4.34 -11.66 -16.88
C SER A 62 -3.86 -12.42 -15.62
N LEU A 63 -3.41 -11.66 -14.62
CA LEU A 63 -2.97 -12.20 -13.33
C LEU A 63 -4.09 -12.96 -12.61
N VAL A 64 -5.30 -12.39 -12.54
CA VAL A 64 -6.47 -13.04 -11.92
C VAL A 64 -6.89 -14.27 -12.72
N ALA A 65 -6.91 -14.18 -14.05
CA ALA A 65 -7.27 -15.30 -14.92
C ALA A 65 -6.31 -16.50 -14.77
N GLN A 66 -5.02 -16.22 -14.51
CA GLN A 66 -3.97 -17.24 -14.37
C GLN A 66 -3.67 -17.62 -12.91
N TRP A 67 -4.40 -17.07 -11.94
CA TRP A 67 -4.11 -17.23 -10.53
C TRP A 67 -4.03 -18.69 -10.09
N GLY A 68 -4.94 -19.54 -10.58
CA GLY A 68 -4.94 -20.98 -10.28
C GLY A 68 -3.76 -21.77 -10.85
N THR A 69 -3.00 -21.18 -11.79
CA THR A 69 -1.77 -21.77 -12.34
C THR A 69 -0.52 -21.21 -11.65
N LEU A 70 -0.59 -19.96 -11.17
CA LEU A 70 0.53 -19.24 -10.56
C LEU A 70 0.68 -19.50 -9.04
N MET A 71 -0.29 -20.18 -8.44
CA MET A 71 -0.34 -20.56 -7.02
C MET A 71 -0.27 -22.07 -6.85
#